data_AF-A0A7X7D350-F1
#
_entry.id   AF-A0A7X7D350-F1
#
_cell.length_a   1.000
_cell.length_b   1.000
_cell.length_c   1.000
_cell.angle_alpha   90.00
_cell.angle_beta   90.00
_cell.angle_gamma   90.00
#
_symmetry.space_group_name_H-M   'P 1'
#
loop_
_entity.id
_entity.type
_entity.pdbx_description
1 polymer ?
#
loop_
_entity_poly.entity_id
_entity_poly.type
_entity_poly.pdbx_seq_one_letter_code
_entity_poly.pdbx_strand_id
1 'polypeptide(L)'
;MTNVNPAADAKIDDPGKSSTRATDRLDAGVQALAVPEPLAEAETLLLKAGVAIPLIGLALVLIAWWQASGTAFVADQIPSLISGGLLGLGMVMVGVGLFVRYSLTRLFRFWLARVIVEQQAQTDRVVAALDNIEAALRESNAGK
;
A
#
# COMPACT_ATOMS: atom_id res chain seq x y z
N MET A 1 26.83 -42.52 -49.76
CA MET A 1 25.75 -42.64 -48.76
C MET A 1 26.25 -42.03 -47.47
N THR A 2 26.03 -40.73 -47.27
CA THR A 2 26.48 -40.04 -46.05
C THR A 2 25.27 -39.94 -45.13
N ASN A 3 25.28 -40.73 -44.07
CA ASN A 3 24.19 -40.85 -43.11
C ASN A 3 24.14 -39.56 -42.28
N VAL A 4 23.19 -38.68 -42.58
CA VAL A 4 22.89 -37.51 -41.76
C VAL A 4 22.08 -38.02 -40.57
N ASN A 5 22.74 -38.23 -39.44
CA ASN A 5 22.10 -38.58 -38.18
C ASN A 5 21.50 -37.30 -37.57
N PRO A 6 20.16 -37.12 -37.56
CA PRO A 6 19.49 -35.91 -37.08
C PRO A 6 19.46 -35.78 -35.54
N ALA A 7 20.21 -36.63 -34.83
CA ALA A 7 20.34 -36.57 -33.38
C ALA A 7 21.61 -35.85 -32.90
N ALA A 8 22.53 -35.47 -33.82
CA ALA A 8 23.83 -34.89 -33.46
C ALA A 8 23.81 -33.35 -33.34
N ASP A 9 22.75 -32.69 -33.78
CA ASP A 9 22.56 -31.24 -33.78
C ASP A 9 21.50 -30.75 -32.79
N ALA A 10 20.95 -31.66 -31.97
CA ALA A 10 20.22 -31.31 -30.76
C ALA A 10 21.19 -30.75 -29.70
N LYS A 11 21.73 -29.56 -30.00
CA LYS A 11 22.46 -28.71 -29.08
C LYS A 11 21.53 -28.48 -27.90
N ILE A 12 21.82 -29.18 -26.79
CA ILE A 12 21.09 -29.01 -25.53
C ILE A 12 21.21 -27.53 -25.18
N ASP A 13 20.10 -26.82 -25.31
CA ASP A 13 20.01 -25.41 -24.95
C ASP A 13 20.41 -25.28 -23.49
N ASP A 14 21.51 -24.56 -23.25
CA ASP A 14 22.01 -24.26 -21.92
C ASP A 14 20.91 -23.55 -21.12
N PRO A 15 20.35 -24.17 -20.07
CA PRO A 15 19.20 -23.64 -19.34
C PRO A 15 19.47 -22.28 -18.69
N GLY A 16 20.74 -21.94 -18.46
CA GLY A 16 21.14 -20.62 -17.94
C GLY A 16 20.82 -19.46 -18.89
N LYS A 17 20.94 -19.67 -20.22
CA LYS A 17 20.68 -18.61 -21.22
C LYS A 17 19.19 -18.31 -21.40
N SER A 18 18.32 -19.29 -21.22
CA SER A 18 16.86 -19.07 -21.21
C SER A 18 16.41 -18.26 -20.00
N SER A 19 17.04 -18.49 -18.83
CA SER A 19 16.70 -17.78 -17.60
C SER A 19 17.04 -16.29 -17.69
N THR A 20 18.20 -15.93 -18.26
CA THR A 20 18.60 -14.53 -18.49
C THR A 20 17.63 -13.80 -19.42
N ARG A 21 17.20 -14.43 -20.52
CA ARG A 21 16.23 -13.80 -21.44
C ARG A 21 14.83 -13.63 -20.82
N ALA A 22 14.43 -14.53 -19.92
CA ALA A 22 13.17 -14.43 -19.20
C ALA A 22 13.22 -13.29 -18.18
N THR A 23 14.33 -13.12 -17.44
CA THR A 23 14.55 -11.97 -16.55
C THR A 23 14.63 -10.66 -17.33
N ASP A 24 15.30 -10.61 -18.47
CA ASP A 24 15.42 -9.38 -19.27
C ASP A 24 14.05 -8.90 -19.79
N ARG A 25 13.17 -9.83 -20.20
CA ARG A 25 11.79 -9.48 -20.57
C ARG A 25 10.95 -9.04 -19.38
N LEU A 26 11.16 -9.66 -18.22
CA LEU A 26 10.46 -9.27 -17.00
C LEU A 26 10.88 -7.87 -16.58
N ASP A 27 12.17 -7.56 -16.58
CA ASP A 27 12.71 -6.23 -16.26
C ASP A 27 12.22 -5.18 -17.26
N ALA A 28 12.19 -5.51 -18.55
CA ALA A 28 11.61 -4.63 -19.58
C ALA A 28 10.10 -4.42 -19.37
N GLY A 29 9.36 -5.45 -18.96
CA GLY A 29 7.93 -5.35 -18.63
C GLY A 29 7.68 -4.55 -17.34
N VAL A 30 8.52 -4.71 -16.33
CA VAL A 30 8.49 -3.95 -15.07
C VAL A 30 8.83 -2.49 -15.32
N GLN A 31 9.83 -2.19 -16.16
CA GLN A 31 10.15 -0.82 -16.58
C GLN A 31 9.02 -0.19 -17.40
N ALA A 32 8.34 -0.97 -18.26
CA ALA A 32 7.17 -0.49 -19.00
C ALA A 32 5.95 -0.22 -18.10
N LEU A 33 5.88 -0.89 -16.94
CA LEU A 33 4.87 -0.70 -15.91
C LEU A 33 5.31 0.27 -14.79
N ALA A 34 6.52 0.81 -14.86
CA ALA A 34 7.01 1.78 -13.89
C ALA A 34 6.25 3.10 -14.09
N VAL A 35 5.15 3.24 -13.36
CA VAL A 35 4.39 4.48 -13.29
C VAL A 35 5.25 5.49 -12.50
N PRO A 36 5.46 6.73 -13.01
CA PRO A 36 6.07 7.78 -12.23
C PRO A 36 5.27 8.01 -10.95
N GLU A 37 5.92 7.97 -9.77
CA GLU A 37 5.28 7.96 -8.45
C GLU A 37 5.41 9.30 -7.67
N PRO A 38 5.27 10.50 -8.28
CA PRO A 38 5.41 11.74 -7.51
C PRO A 38 4.34 11.86 -6.41
N LEU A 39 3.21 11.19 -6.58
CA LEU A 39 2.12 11.16 -5.60
C LEU A 39 2.42 10.27 -4.39
N ALA A 40 3.08 9.12 -4.59
CA ALA A 40 3.39 8.21 -3.48
C ALA A 40 4.54 8.74 -2.61
N GLU A 41 5.48 9.45 -3.21
CA GLU A 41 6.55 10.12 -2.48
C GLU A 41 5.97 11.25 -1.61
N ALA A 42 5.06 12.07 -2.17
CA ALA A 42 4.31 13.08 -1.42
C ALA A 42 3.48 12.46 -0.28
N GLU A 43 2.76 11.37 -0.53
CA GLU A 43 1.97 10.64 0.48
C GLU A 43 2.85 10.13 1.63
N THR A 44 4.03 9.59 1.32
CA THR A 44 4.99 9.12 2.33
C THR A 44 5.53 10.27 3.17
N LEU A 45 5.85 11.40 2.55
CA LEU A 45 6.34 12.60 3.22
C LEU A 45 5.25 13.21 4.12
N LEU A 46 4.00 13.24 3.65
CA LEU A 46 2.83 13.69 4.40
C LEU A 46 2.50 12.78 5.59
N LEU A 47 2.66 11.46 5.45
CA LEU A 47 2.55 10.50 6.56
C LEU A 47 3.61 10.75 7.62
N LYS A 48 4.88 10.93 7.20
CA LYS A 48 5.98 11.24 8.11
C LYS A 48 5.74 12.57 8.83
N ALA A 49 5.23 13.57 8.11
CA ALA A 49 4.83 14.86 8.69
C ALA A 49 3.68 14.69 9.72
N GLY A 50 2.67 13.86 9.41
CA GLY A 50 1.57 13.55 10.31
C GLY A 50 2.01 12.93 11.65
N VAL A 51 3.14 12.22 11.67
CA VAL A 51 3.73 11.68 12.92
C VAL A 51 4.72 12.66 13.57
N ALA A 52 5.54 13.36 12.78
CA ALA A 52 6.56 14.26 13.30
C ALA A 52 5.96 15.53 13.95
N ILE A 53 4.94 16.11 13.33
CA ILE A 53 4.30 17.35 13.78
C ILE A 53 3.71 17.20 15.21
N PRO A 54 2.95 16.13 15.54
CA PRO A 54 2.47 15.93 16.91
C PRO A 54 3.57 15.71 17.92
N LEU A 55 4.64 15.00 17.56
CA LEU A 55 5.77 14.78 18.47
C LEU A 55 6.47 16.10 18.81
N ILE A 56 6.64 16.97 17.81
CA ILE A 56 7.16 18.33 18.01
C ILE A 56 6.20 19.13 18.90
N GLY A 57 4.89 19.08 18.62
CA GLY A 57 3.88 19.75 19.44
C GLY A 57 3.89 19.29 20.90
N LEU A 58 4.01 17.99 21.13
CA LEU A 58 4.12 17.41 22.47
C LEU A 58 5.38 17.87 23.19
N ALA A 59 6.52 17.92 22.49
CA ALA A 59 7.76 18.45 23.05
C ALA A 59 7.61 19.93 23.47
N LEU A 60 6.93 20.75 22.66
CA LEU A 60 6.65 22.14 23.01
C LEU A 60 5.76 22.26 24.26
N VAL A 61 4.75 21.41 24.40
CA VAL A 61 3.91 21.37 25.61
C VAL A 61 4.73 21.01 26.85
N LEU A 62 5.66 20.05 26.74
CA LEU A 62 6.55 19.68 27.85
C LEU A 62 7.52 20.81 28.22
N ILE A 63 8.08 21.51 27.24
CA ILE A 63 8.94 22.68 27.46
C ILE A 63 8.15 23.81 28.13
N ALA A 64 6.92 24.06 27.68
CA ALA A 64 6.03 25.06 28.26
C ALA A 64 5.70 24.74 29.73
N TRP A 65 5.39 23.48 30.01
CA TRP A 65 5.15 23.00 31.36
C TRP A 65 6.38 23.18 32.25
N TRP A 66 7.56 22.83 31.75
CA TRP A 66 8.80 22.96 32.51
C TRP A 66 9.11 24.42 32.87
N GLN A 67 8.91 25.35 31.94
CA GLN A 67 9.06 26.78 32.20
C GLN A 67 8.00 27.30 33.20
N ALA A 68 6.73 26.95 32.99
CA ALA A 68 5.64 27.42 33.85
C ALA A 68 5.74 26.86 35.29
N SER A 69 6.19 25.62 35.46
CA SER A 69 6.38 25.00 36.78
C SER A 69 7.59 25.54 37.55
N GLY A 70 8.55 26.16 36.86
CA GLY A 70 9.73 26.77 37.48
C GLY A 70 9.48 28.11 38.17
N THR A 71 8.29 28.72 38.01
CA THR A 71 7.97 30.05 38.54
C THR A 71 6.70 30.04 39.39
N ALA A 72 6.75 30.69 40.55
CA ALA A 72 5.58 30.90 41.42
C ALA A 72 4.70 32.08 40.97
N PHE A 73 5.19 32.92 40.06
CA PHE A 73 4.48 34.11 39.60
C PHE A 73 3.57 33.77 38.41
N VAL A 74 2.26 33.94 38.59
CA VAL A 74 1.24 33.69 37.55
C VAL A 74 1.50 34.51 36.28
N ALA A 75 2.05 35.72 36.43
CA ALA A 75 2.39 36.59 35.31
C ALA A 75 3.36 35.96 34.31
N ASP A 76 4.28 35.10 34.78
CA ASP A 76 5.26 34.40 33.94
C ASP A 76 4.72 33.07 33.39
N GLN A 77 3.69 32.51 34.05
CA GLN A 77 3.04 31.27 33.62
C GLN A 77 2.16 31.48 32.38
N ILE A 78 1.41 32.60 32.31
CA ILE A 78 0.49 32.88 31.20
C ILE A 78 1.21 32.91 29.83
N PRO A 79 2.33 33.64 29.65
CA PRO A 79 3.08 33.63 28.39
C PRO A 79 3.61 32.24 28.01
N SER A 80 4.05 31.46 28.99
CA SER A 80 4.56 30.10 28.78
C SER A 80 3.45 29.16 28.28
N LEU A 81 2.26 29.26 28.88
CA LEU A 81 1.09 28.48 28.46
C LEU A 81 0.59 28.87 27.07
N ILE A 82 0.59 30.16 26.71
CA ILE A 82 0.14 30.62 25.39
C ILE A 82 1.15 30.24 24.30
N SER A 83 2.44 30.53 24.50
CA SER A 83 3.46 30.36 23.48
C SER A 83 3.81 28.89 23.19
N GLY A 84 3.97 28.07 24.23
CA GLY A 84 4.36 26.66 24.06
C GLY A 84 3.21 25.68 24.27
N GLY A 85 2.29 25.95 25.20
CA GLY A 85 1.16 25.07 25.49
C GLY A 85 0.11 25.08 24.39
N LEU A 86 -0.49 26.24 24.12
CA LEU A 86 -1.55 26.39 23.11
C LEU A 86 -1.06 26.13 21.68
N LEU A 87 0.12 26.66 21.32
CA LEU A 87 0.75 26.36 20.03
C LEU A 87 1.03 24.86 19.90
N GLY A 88 1.69 24.26 20.90
CA GLY A 88 2.01 22.84 20.89
C GLY A 88 0.77 21.96 20.77
N LEU A 89 -0.31 22.29 21.49
CA LEU A 89 -1.58 21.59 21.38
C LEU A 89 -2.21 21.71 19.99
N GLY A 90 -2.20 22.91 19.39
CA GLY A 90 -2.66 23.12 18.02
C GLY A 90 -1.87 22.29 17.00
N MET A 91 -0.56 22.22 17.17
CA MET A 91 0.35 21.40 16.36
C MET A 91 0.00 19.91 16.47
N VAL A 92 -0.24 19.42 17.69
CA VAL A 92 -0.70 18.03 17.93
C VAL A 92 -2.01 17.76 17.19
N MET A 93 -3.00 18.64 17.30
CA MET A 93 -4.31 18.44 16.65
C MET A 93 -4.19 18.39 15.13
N VAL A 94 -3.43 19.32 14.53
CA VAL A 94 -3.21 19.34 13.08
C VAL A 94 -2.47 18.08 12.62
N GLY A 95 -1.39 17.71 13.30
CA GLY A 95 -0.62 16.54 12.92
C GLY A 95 -1.39 15.23 13.07
N VAL A 96 -2.17 15.07 14.16
CA VAL A 96 -3.06 13.91 14.34
C VAL A 96 -4.12 13.87 13.25
N GLY A 97 -4.73 15.01 12.90
CA GLY A 97 -5.69 15.10 11.80
C GLY A 97 -5.11 14.65 10.45
N LEU A 98 -3.89 15.09 10.14
CA LEU A 98 -3.15 14.64 8.95
C LEU A 98 -2.87 13.14 9.02
N PHE A 99 -2.31 12.66 10.13
CA PHE A 99 -1.99 11.25 10.32
C PHE A 99 -3.20 10.34 10.14
N VAL A 100 -4.33 10.68 10.78
CA VAL A 100 -5.57 9.92 10.66
C VAL A 100 -6.05 9.95 9.21
N ARG A 101 -6.10 11.12 8.56
CA ARG A 101 -6.58 11.22 7.18
C ARG A 101 -5.80 10.33 6.22
N TYR A 102 -4.47 10.39 6.23
CA TYR A 102 -3.64 9.57 5.33
C TYR A 102 -3.66 8.09 5.71
N SER A 103 -3.65 7.76 6.99
CA SER A 103 -3.73 6.36 7.45
C SER A 103 -5.05 5.71 7.04
N LEU A 104 -6.17 6.44 7.15
CA LEU A 104 -7.49 5.93 6.77
C LEU A 104 -7.61 5.73 5.27
N THR A 105 -7.11 6.67 4.44
CA THR A 105 -7.11 6.50 2.98
C THR A 105 -6.32 5.26 2.58
N ARG A 106 -5.14 5.04 3.17
CA ARG A 106 -4.32 3.85 2.88
C ARG A 106 -5.03 2.56 3.30
N LEU A 107 -5.64 2.54 4.48
CA LEU A 107 -6.39 1.38 4.96
C LEU A 107 -7.59 1.07 4.06
N PHE A 108 -8.38 2.09 3.69
CA PHE A 108 -9.53 1.91 2.80
C PHE A 108 -9.12 1.45 1.41
N ARG A 109 -8.02 1.96 0.84
CA ARG A 109 -7.52 1.48 -0.45
C ARG A 109 -7.19 -0.01 -0.42
N PHE A 110 -6.43 -0.43 0.59
CA PHE A 110 -6.09 -1.84 0.78
C PHE A 110 -7.35 -2.69 1.00
N TRP A 111 -8.26 -2.21 1.84
CA TRP A 111 -9.49 -2.92 2.17
C TRP A 111 -10.42 -3.04 0.97
N LEU A 112 -10.62 -1.98 0.19
CA LEU A 112 -11.43 -1.99 -1.03
C LEU A 112 -10.85 -2.93 -2.09
N ALA A 113 -9.54 -2.89 -2.31
CA ALA A 113 -8.87 -3.81 -3.23
C ALA A 113 -9.11 -5.26 -2.82
N ARG A 114 -8.97 -5.55 -1.52
CA ARG A 114 -9.25 -6.87 -0.96
C ARG A 114 -10.71 -7.28 -1.14
N VAL A 115 -11.66 -6.39 -0.87
CA VAL A 115 -13.10 -6.67 -1.01
C VAL A 115 -13.47 -6.95 -2.46
N ILE A 116 -12.93 -6.19 -3.41
CA ILE A 116 -13.19 -6.40 -4.85
C ILE A 116 -12.72 -7.78 -5.28
N VAL A 117 -11.52 -8.20 -4.87
CA VAL A 117 -10.99 -9.54 -5.18
C VAL A 117 -11.87 -10.64 -4.58
N GLU A 118 -12.30 -10.49 -3.33
CA GLU A 118 -13.20 -11.46 -2.69
C GLU A 118 -14.56 -11.55 -3.41
N GLN A 119 -15.11 -10.42 -3.86
CA GLN A 119 -16.38 -10.39 -4.62
C GLN A 119 -16.27 -11.06 -6.00
N GLN A 120 -15.12 -10.92 -6.69
CA GLN A 120 -14.87 -11.63 -7.95
C GLN A 120 -14.88 -13.14 -7.73
N ALA A 121 -14.17 -13.64 -6.71
CA ALA A 121 -14.15 -15.06 -6.39
C ALA A 121 -15.54 -15.62 -6.03
N GLN A 122 -16.41 -14.84 -5.40
CA GLN A 122 -17.79 -15.23 -5.13
C GLN A 122 -18.63 -15.28 -6.40
N THR A 123 -18.51 -14.27 -7.27
CA THR A 123 -19.19 -14.23 -8.58
C THR A 123 -18.81 -15.43 -9.42
N ASP A 124 -17.52 -15.77 -9.50
CA ASP A 124 -17.01 -16.90 -10.27
C ASP A 124 -17.60 -18.23 -9.80
N ARG A 125 -17.75 -18.42 -8.48
CA ARG A 125 -18.37 -19.62 -7.90
C ARG A 125 -19.86 -19.70 -8.24
N VAL A 126 -20.58 -18.57 -8.23
CA VAL A 126 -22.00 -18.53 -8.60
C VAL A 126 -22.18 -18.84 -10.09
N VAL A 127 -21.36 -18.25 -10.96
CA VAL A 127 -21.37 -18.54 -12.41
C VAL A 127 -21.07 -20.02 -12.67
N ALA A 128 -20.03 -20.57 -12.05
CA ALA A 128 -19.70 -21.98 -12.19
C ALA A 128 -20.82 -22.92 -11.71
N ALA A 129 -21.53 -22.56 -10.63
CA ALA A 129 -22.68 -23.33 -10.16
C ALA A 129 -23.84 -23.29 -11.17
N LEU A 130 -24.10 -22.15 -11.80
CA LEU A 130 -25.11 -22.01 -12.85
C LEU A 130 -24.77 -22.85 -14.08
N ASP A 131 -23.52 -22.81 -14.56
CA ASP A 131 -23.05 -23.63 -15.69
C ASP A 131 -23.24 -25.13 -15.42
N ASN A 132 -22.92 -25.58 -14.19
CA ASN A 132 -23.11 -26.97 -13.78
C ASN A 132 -24.59 -27.38 -13.79
N ILE A 133 -25.49 -26.51 -13.33
CA ILE A 133 -26.94 -26.76 -13.35
C ILE A 133 -27.46 -26.81 -14.79
N GLU A 134 -27.00 -25.90 -15.66
CA GLU A 134 -27.38 -25.91 -17.07
C GLU A 134 -26.94 -27.22 -17.76
N ALA A 135 -25.72 -27.68 -17.48
CA ALA A 135 -25.21 -28.95 -17.99
C ALA A 135 -26.07 -30.14 -17.55
N ALA A 136 -26.42 -30.22 -16.25
CA ALA A 136 -27.27 -31.28 -15.72
C ALA A 136 -28.69 -31.27 -16.32
N LEU A 137 -29.25 -30.07 -16.55
CA LEU A 137 -30.54 -29.91 -17.23
C LEU A 137 -30.50 -30.37 -18.69
N ARG A 138 -29.43 -30.05 -19.43
CA ARG A 138 -29.24 -30.52 -20.81
C ARG A 138 -29.15 -32.05 -20.88
N GLU A 139 -28.41 -32.67 -19.95
CA GLU A 139 -28.28 -34.12 -19.86
C GLU A 139 -29.63 -34.80 -19.57
N SER A 140 -30.41 -34.27 -18.63
CA SER A 140 -31.76 -34.77 -18.34
C SER A 140 -32.72 -34.64 -19.51
N ASN A 141 -32.61 -33.58 -20.31
CA ASN A 141 -33.47 -33.38 -21.49
C ASN A 141 -33.07 -34.26 -22.67
N ALA A 142 -31.80 -34.62 -22.82
CA ALA A 142 -31.31 -35.50 -23.89
C ALA A 142 -31.64 -36.99 -23.65
N GLY A 143 -31.97 -37.38 -22.41
CA GLY A 143 -32.39 -38.73 -22.04
C GLY A 143 -33.90 -39.01 -22.21
N LYS A 144 -34.68 -38.03 -22.69
CA LYS A 144 -36.10 -38.18 -23.06
C LYS A 144 -36.25 -38.16 -24.57
#